data_AF-A0A7I7NEA9-F1
#
_entry.id   AF-A0A7I7NEA9-F1
#
_cell.length_a   1.000
_cell.length_b   1.000
_cell.length_c   1.000
_cell.angle_alpha   90.00
_cell.angle_beta   90.00
_cell.angle_gamma   90.00
#
_symmetry.space_group_name_H-M   'P 1'
#
loop_
_entity.id
_entity.type
_entity.pdbx_description
1 polymer ?
#
loop_
_entity_poly.entity_id
_entity_poly.type
_entity_poly.pdbx_seq_one_letter_code
_entity_poly.pdbx_strand_id
1 'polypeptide(L)'
;MAGTEALVPAIELIDTRIADWKIAICDTIADNASSAGFVLGAARVSPADIDVKAIDATLTRNGEVVAEGRSDAVLGGHRGGVAGPQGGSFGVRLRKGDIVLPGSCTFAVEARAGDEFVADFTGLGSVRLSFE
;
A
#
# COMPACT_ATOMS: atom_id res chain seq x y z
N MET A 1 4.37 14.95 -6.27
CA MET A 1 4.19 14.82 -7.72
C MET A 1 5.48 15.01 -8.50
N ALA A 2 6.13 16.18 -8.50
CA ALA A 2 7.34 16.42 -9.30
C ALA A 2 8.56 15.50 -9.00
N GLY A 3 8.59 14.82 -7.84
CA GLY A 3 9.62 13.84 -7.48
C GLY A 3 9.21 12.36 -7.64
N THR A 4 8.03 12.09 -8.20
CA THR A 4 7.50 10.74 -8.38
C THR A 4 7.78 10.27 -9.81
N GLU A 5 8.59 9.23 -9.96
CA GLU A 5 8.95 8.67 -11.28
C GLU A 5 7.80 7.85 -11.89
N ALA A 6 7.20 6.97 -11.09
CA ALA A 6 6.10 6.11 -11.53
C ALA A 6 5.17 5.77 -10.36
N LEU A 7 3.93 5.46 -10.71
CA LEU A 7 2.96 4.79 -9.85
C LEU A 7 2.94 3.31 -10.19
N VAL A 8 2.79 2.48 -9.16
CA VAL A 8 2.85 1.01 -9.27
C VAL A 8 1.76 0.41 -8.38
N PRO A 9 0.97 -0.56 -8.88
CA PRO A 9 0.03 -1.27 -8.02
C PRO A 9 0.81 -2.14 -7.03
N ALA A 10 0.39 -2.16 -5.77
CA ALA A 10 1.12 -2.86 -4.71
C ALA A 10 0.18 -3.52 -3.71
N ILE A 11 0.64 -4.64 -3.14
CA ILE A 11 0.06 -5.26 -1.94
C ILE A 11 1.11 -5.11 -0.84
N GLU A 12 0.69 -4.56 0.30
CA GLU A 12 1.48 -4.56 1.53
C GLU A 12 1.08 -5.77 2.39
N LEU A 13 2.07 -6.52 2.85
CA LEU A 13 1.91 -7.54 3.87
C LEU A 13 2.22 -6.91 5.22
N ILE A 14 1.23 -6.88 6.09
CA ILE A 14 1.36 -6.46 7.47
C ILE A 14 1.31 -7.68 8.39
N ASP A 15 2.15 -7.65 9.41
CA ASP A 15 2.17 -8.64 10.48
C ASP A 15 2.69 -7.98 11.75
N THR A 16 2.12 -8.35 12.90
CA THR A 16 2.51 -7.76 14.18
C THR A 16 3.21 -8.79 15.06
N ARG A 17 4.29 -8.35 15.71
CA ARG A 17 5.03 -9.17 16.68
C ARG A 17 4.39 -9.12 18.07
N ILE A 18 3.24 -8.46 18.20
CA ILE A 18 2.51 -8.30 19.44
C ILE A 18 1.37 -9.30 19.48
N ALA A 19 1.31 -10.06 20.57
CA ALA A 19 0.38 -11.16 20.72
C ALA A 19 -1.09 -10.73 20.54
N ASP A 20 -1.85 -11.59 19.87
CA ASP A 20 -3.29 -11.46 19.65
C ASP A 20 -3.75 -10.15 18.97
N TRP A 21 -2.86 -9.45 18.24
CA TRP A 21 -3.18 -8.14 17.63
C TRP A 21 -3.65 -7.08 18.64
N LYS A 22 -3.29 -7.22 19.92
CA LYS A 22 -3.62 -6.25 20.99
C LYS A 22 -2.65 -5.07 20.94
N ILE A 23 -2.74 -4.29 19.87
CA ILE A 23 -1.82 -3.19 19.56
C ILE A 23 -2.44 -1.82 19.91
N ALA A 24 -1.65 -0.95 20.53
CA ALA A 24 -1.88 0.49 20.55
C ALA A 24 -1.05 1.20 19.46
N ILE A 25 -1.22 2.51 19.28
CA ILE A 25 -0.46 3.25 18.26
C ILE A 25 1.06 3.21 18.51
N CYS A 26 1.49 3.36 19.76
CA CYS A 26 2.92 3.31 20.11
C CYS A 26 3.52 1.93 19.84
N ASP A 27 2.71 0.88 20.01
CA ASP A 27 3.09 -0.49 19.74
C ASP A 27 3.34 -0.69 18.25
N THR A 28 2.42 -0.26 17.37
CA THR A 28 2.60 -0.28 15.92
C THR A 28 3.83 0.52 15.49
N ILE A 29 4.07 1.69 16.08
CA ILE A 29 5.27 2.50 15.77
C ILE A 29 6.55 1.75 16.16
N ALA A 30 6.61 1.21 17.38
CA ALA A 30 7.75 0.43 17.86
C ALA A 30 7.95 -0.84 17.03
N ASP A 31 6.85 -1.41 16.54
CA ASP A 31 6.79 -2.58 15.70
C ASP A 31 6.94 -2.25 14.20
N ASN A 32 7.74 -1.24 13.87
CA ASN A 32 8.03 -0.85 12.48
C ASN A 32 6.77 -0.73 11.59
N ALA A 33 5.74 -0.05 12.10
CA ALA A 33 4.44 0.10 11.46
C ALA A 33 3.72 -1.21 11.10
N SER A 34 4.02 -2.31 11.82
CA SER A 34 3.57 -3.66 11.50
C SER A 34 3.94 -4.12 10.08
N SER A 35 4.94 -3.49 9.45
CA SER A 35 5.37 -3.88 8.11
C SER A 35 6.09 -5.23 8.15
N ALA A 36 5.73 -6.13 7.23
CA ALA A 36 6.36 -7.43 7.04
C ALA A 36 6.93 -7.60 5.63
N GLY A 37 6.25 -7.08 4.60
CA GLY A 37 6.73 -7.11 3.23
C GLY A 37 5.81 -6.37 2.27
N PHE A 38 6.16 -6.35 0.99
CA PHE A 38 5.30 -5.85 -0.07
C PHE A 38 5.60 -6.53 -1.39
N VAL A 39 4.62 -6.53 -2.29
CA VAL A 39 4.77 -6.97 -3.67
C VAL A 39 4.36 -5.83 -4.59
N LEU A 40 5.12 -5.65 -5.66
CA LEU A 40 4.84 -4.67 -6.70
C LEU A 40 4.35 -5.38 -7.97
N GLY A 41 3.32 -4.84 -8.61
CA GLY A 41 2.94 -5.25 -9.95
C GLY A 41 3.94 -4.79 -11.01
N ALA A 42 3.73 -5.25 -12.24
CA ALA A 42 4.63 -4.98 -13.36
C ALA A 42 4.49 -3.56 -13.93
N ALA A 43 3.32 -2.93 -13.77
CA ALA A 43 3.04 -1.62 -14.37
C ALA A 43 3.92 -0.50 -13.77
N ARG A 44 4.27 0.48 -14.60
CA ARG A 44 4.96 1.71 -14.22
C ARG A 44 4.24 2.86 -14.92
N VAL A 45 3.26 3.45 -14.23
CA VAL A 45 2.39 4.48 -14.83
C VAL A 45 2.92 5.85 -14.48
N SER A 46 3.06 6.72 -15.49
CA SER A 46 3.40 8.12 -15.23
C SER A 46 2.28 8.75 -14.40
N PRO A 47 2.60 9.43 -13.31
CA PRO A 47 1.59 10.14 -12.55
C PRO A 47 0.81 11.24 -13.32
N ALA A 48 1.30 11.65 -14.49
CA ALA A 48 0.60 12.60 -15.36
C ALA A 48 -0.54 11.94 -16.18
N ASP A 49 -0.54 10.62 -16.28
CA ASP A 49 -1.44 9.85 -17.15
C ASP A 49 -2.69 9.33 -16.41
N ILE A 50 -2.77 9.55 -15.09
CA ILE A 50 -3.85 9.02 -14.24
C ILE A 50 -4.24 10.00 -13.14
N ASP A 51 -5.54 10.10 -12.85
CA ASP A 51 -6.01 10.82 -11.67
C ASP A 51 -5.77 9.98 -10.41
N VAL A 52 -4.66 10.28 -9.75
CA VAL A 52 -4.23 9.71 -8.46
C VAL A 52 -5.24 9.84 -7.32
N LYS A 53 -6.29 10.66 -7.43
CA LYS A 53 -7.39 10.71 -6.44
C LYS A 53 -8.56 9.79 -6.77
N ALA A 54 -8.60 9.21 -7.96
CA ALA A 54 -9.75 8.47 -8.46
C ALA A 54 -9.34 7.11 -9.03
N ILE A 55 -8.43 6.42 -8.33
CA ILE A 55 -8.02 5.05 -8.69
C ILE A 55 -8.87 4.10 -7.86
N ASP A 56 -9.87 3.48 -8.48
CA ASP A 56 -10.63 2.40 -7.87
C ASP A 56 -9.76 1.15 -7.76
N ALA A 57 -9.95 0.38 -6.69
CA ALA A 57 -9.20 -0.83 -6.40
C ALA A 57 -10.15 -1.96 -5.94
N THR A 58 -9.91 -3.16 -6.45
CA THR A 58 -10.61 -4.38 -6.04
C THR A 58 -9.58 -5.42 -5.62
N LEU A 59 -9.77 -6.01 -4.45
CA LEU A 59 -8.99 -7.14 -3.96
C LEU A 59 -9.83 -8.41 -4.05
N THR A 60 -9.33 -9.39 -4.78
CA THR A 60 -9.89 -10.74 -4.83
C THR A 60 -9.02 -11.72 -4.07
N ARG A 61 -9.65 -12.70 -3.42
CA ARG A 61 -9.02 -13.86 -2.82
C ARG A 61 -9.64 -15.11 -3.43
N ASN A 62 -8.82 -15.96 -4.06
CA ASN A 62 -9.27 -17.21 -4.69
C ASN A 62 -10.43 -16.99 -5.69
N GLY A 63 -10.40 -15.87 -6.42
CA GLY A 63 -11.43 -15.48 -7.40
C GLY A 63 -12.66 -14.76 -6.83
N GLU A 64 -12.78 -14.60 -5.51
CA GLU A 64 -13.89 -13.87 -4.87
C GLU A 64 -13.45 -12.48 -4.41
N VAL A 65 -14.29 -11.46 -4.65
CA VAL A 65 -14.03 -10.10 -4.15
C VAL A 65 -14.15 -10.09 -2.62
N VAL A 66 -13.08 -9.69 -1.94
CA VAL A 66 -13.01 -9.61 -0.48
C VAL A 66 -12.88 -8.17 0.04
N ALA A 67 -12.44 -7.24 -0.79
CA ALA A 67 -12.43 -5.82 -0.47
C ALA A 67 -12.46 -4.95 -1.72
N GLU A 68 -13.02 -3.75 -1.57
CA GLU A 68 -13.04 -2.70 -2.59
C GLU A 68 -12.68 -1.37 -1.93
N GLY A 69 -12.07 -0.46 -2.69
CA GLY A 69 -11.59 0.82 -2.19
C GLY A 69 -11.27 1.80 -3.30
N ARG A 70 -10.87 3.01 -2.91
CA ARG A 70 -10.44 4.05 -3.84
C ARG A 70 -9.30 4.87 -3.26
N SER A 71 -8.40 5.36 -4.11
CA SER A 71 -7.16 6.03 -3.69
C SER A 71 -7.34 7.33 -2.89
N ASP A 72 -8.51 7.98 -2.94
CA ASP A 72 -8.81 9.14 -2.09
C ASP A 72 -9.13 8.79 -0.63
N ALA A 73 -9.45 7.53 -0.33
CA ALA A 73 -9.56 7.04 1.04
C ALA A 73 -8.22 7.08 1.79
N VAL A 74 -7.09 7.13 1.05
CA VAL A 74 -5.75 7.22 1.62
C VAL A 74 -5.49 8.66 2.08
N LEU A 75 -5.55 8.87 3.40
CA LEU A 75 -5.10 10.09 4.11
C LEU A 75 -5.67 11.42 3.56
N GLY A 76 -6.97 11.47 3.23
CA GLY A 76 -7.62 12.70 2.73
C GLY A 76 -7.08 13.18 1.38
N GLY A 77 -6.42 12.29 0.63
CA GLY A 77 -5.76 12.52 -0.64
C GLY A 77 -4.25 12.25 -0.58
N HIS A 78 -3.74 11.50 -1.57
CA HIS A 78 -2.34 11.08 -1.76
C HIS A 78 -1.25 12.17 -1.65
N ARG A 79 -1.62 13.46 -1.61
CA ARG A 79 -0.67 14.57 -1.42
C ARG A 79 -0.06 14.58 -0.01
N GLY A 80 -0.77 14.04 1.00
CA GLY A 80 -0.26 13.94 2.37
C GLY A 80 0.74 12.80 2.59
N GLY A 81 0.52 11.65 1.95
CA GLY A 81 1.34 10.44 2.16
C GLY A 81 2.71 10.47 1.47
N VAL A 82 2.80 11.03 0.25
CA VAL A 82 4.05 11.03 -0.55
C VAL A 82 4.95 12.23 -0.23
N ALA A 83 4.41 13.29 0.37
CA ALA A 83 5.18 14.51 0.70
C ALA A 83 5.84 14.46 2.09
N GLY A 84 5.72 13.34 2.81
CA GLY A 84 6.53 13.02 3.98
C GLY A 84 5.97 13.56 5.29
N PRO A 85 5.55 12.68 6.21
CA PRO A 85 5.43 13.05 7.60
C PRO A 85 6.77 12.74 8.31
N GLN A 86 7.39 13.77 8.88
CA GLN A 86 8.35 13.70 9.99
C GLN A 86 9.82 13.34 9.69
N GLY A 87 10.18 12.57 8.65
CA GLY A 87 11.61 12.27 8.34
C GLY A 87 12.48 13.54 8.19
N GLY A 88 11.85 14.61 7.67
CA GLY A 88 12.38 15.98 7.58
C GLY A 88 13.11 16.46 8.84
N SER A 89 12.42 16.40 9.98
CA SER A 89 12.89 16.84 11.30
C SER A 89 13.84 15.84 11.97
N PHE A 90 13.82 14.58 11.55
CA PHE A 90 14.75 13.54 12.01
C PHE A 90 16.02 13.43 11.14
N GLY A 91 16.23 14.35 10.20
CA GLY A 91 17.41 14.36 9.33
C GLY A 91 17.39 13.30 8.21
N VAL A 92 16.27 12.58 8.03
CA VAL A 92 16.11 11.56 6.98
C VAL A 92 15.48 12.21 5.74
N ARG A 93 15.93 11.79 4.56
CA ARG A 93 15.43 12.26 3.27
C ARG A 93 15.20 11.07 2.35
N LEU A 94 14.12 11.13 1.58
CA LEU A 94 13.89 10.21 0.47
C LEU A 94 14.94 10.45 -0.61
N ARG A 95 15.42 9.35 -1.19
CA ARG A 95 16.40 9.31 -2.26
C ARG A 95 15.73 8.90 -3.56
N LYS A 96 16.36 9.26 -4.68
CA LYS A 96 15.94 8.74 -5.98
C LYS A 96 15.97 7.21 -5.94
N GLY A 97 14.88 6.58 -6.37
CA GLY A 97 14.72 5.13 -6.39
C GLY A 97 14.06 4.54 -5.14
N ASP A 98 13.80 5.35 -4.10
CA ASP A 98 13.03 4.88 -2.94
C ASP A 98 11.58 4.55 -3.35
N ILE A 99 11.03 3.50 -2.73
CA ILE A 99 9.64 3.08 -2.87
C ILE A 99 8.86 3.64 -1.68
N VAL A 100 7.71 4.25 -1.96
CA VAL A 100 6.82 4.80 -0.93
C VAL A 100 5.45 4.14 -1.06
N LEU A 101 5.01 3.45 -0.01
CA LEU A 101 3.65 2.97 0.15
C LEU A 101 2.86 4.04 0.93
N PRO A 102 1.92 4.77 0.30
CA PRO A 102 1.28 5.94 0.91
C PRO A 102 0.17 5.59 1.93
N GLY A 103 -0.16 4.30 2.06
CA GLY A 103 -1.27 3.78 2.85
C GLY A 103 -2.25 2.96 2.00
N SER A 104 -3.09 2.17 2.68
CA SER A 104 -4.06 1.28 2.03
C SER A 104 -5.37 2.00 1.70
N CYS A 105 -5.97 1.64 0.57
CA CYS A 105 -7.31 2.08 0.17
C CYS A 105 -8.43 1.11 0.60
N THR A 106 -8.07 -0.05 1.16
CA THR A 106 -8.98 -1.05 1.71
C THR A 106 -8.62 -1.40 3.15
N PHE A 107 -9.53 -2.07 3.87
CA PHE A 107 -9.16 -2.75 5.11
C PHE A 107 -8.24 -3.95 4.82
N ALA A 108 -7.43 -4.31 5.81
CA ALA A 108 -6.59 -5.51 5.74
C ALA A 108 -7.46 -6.77 5.75
N VAL A 109 -7.02 -7.78 4.99
CA VAL A 109 -7.67 -9.09 4.92
C VAL A 109 -6.67 -10.12 5.43
N GLU A 110 -7.15 -11.06 6.24
CA GLU A 110 -6.33 -12.18 6.73
C GLU A 110 -5.92 -13.08 5.55
N ALA A 111 -4.61 -13.32 5.44
CA ALA A 111 -4.03 -14.26 4.49
C ALA A 111 -3.71 -15.60 5.17
N ARG A 112 -4.02 -16.71 4.50
CA ARG A 112 -3.75 -18.07 4.97
C ARG A 112 -2.97 -18.85 3.92
N ALA A 113 -2.30 -19.91 4.34
CA ALA A 113 -1.65 -20.84 3.42
C ALA A 113 -2.66 -21.35 2.37
N GLY A 114 -2.25 -21.33 1.10
CA GLY A 114 -3.10 -21.67 -0.04
C GLY A 114 -3.91 -20.52 -0.63
N ASP A 115 -3.94 -19.33 -0.01
CA ASP A 115 -4.65 -18.18 -0.58
C ASP A 115 -3.88 -17.55 -1.74
N GLU A 116 -4.61 -17.24 -2.81
CA GLU A 116 -4.17 -16.37 -3.90
C GLU A 116 -4.92 -15.04 -3.84
N PHE A 117 -4.16 -13.94 -3.81
CA PHE A 117 -4.69 -12.59 -3.87
C PHE A 117 -4.34 -11.91 -5.20
N VAL A 118 -5.33 -11.22 -5.77
CA VAL A 118 -5.14 -10.31 -6.90
C VAL A 118 -5.75 -8.96 -6.56
N ALA A 119 -4.94 -7.92 -6.60
CA ALA A 119 -5.41 -6.54 -6.49
C ALA A 119 -5.35 -5.87 -7.86
N ASP A 120 -6.51 -5.45 -8.36
CA ASP A 120 -6.68 -4.72 -9.62
C ASP A 120 -6.98 -3.25 -9.33
N PHE A 121 -6.27 -2.35 -10.01
CA PHE A 121 -6.40 -0.90 -9.86
C PHE A 121 -6.71 -0.27 -11.22
N THR A 122 -7.81 0.49 -11.30
CA THR A 122 -8.26 1.12 -12.54
C THR A 122 -7.19 2.04 -13.11
N GLY A 123 -6.73 1.75 -14.34
CA GLY A 123 -5.69 2.52 -15.03
C GLY A 123 -4.25 2.33 -14.51
N LEU A 124 -4.06 1.68 -13.36
CA LEU A 124 -2.75 1.42 -12.76
C LEU A 124 -2.25 -0.01 -12.98
N GLY A 125 -3.16 -0.95 -13.30
CA GLY A 125 -2.86 -2.35 -13.53
C GLY A 125 -3.05 -3.19 -12.27
N SER A 126 -2.39 -4.35 -12.19
CA SER A 126 -2.61 -5.29 -11.10
C SER A 126 -1.34 -5.91 -10.54
N VAL A 127 -1.50 -6.50 -9.35
CA VAL A 127 -0.47 -7.20 -8.58
C VAL A 127 -1.07 -8.48 -8.01
N ARG A 128 -0.27 -9.53 -7.96
CA ARG A 128 -0.66 -10.86 -7.48
C ARG A 128 0.28 -11.31 -6.36
N LEU A 129 -0.27 -12.03 -5.39
CA LEU A 129 0.49 -12.65 -4.31
C LEU A 129 -0.20 -13.95 -3.91
N SER A 130 0.57 -15.04 -3.88
CA SER A 130 0.13 -16.36 -3.40
C SER A 130 0.85 -16.73 -2.12
N PHE A 131 0.15 -17.40 -1.22
CA PHE A 131 0.70 -17.95 0.02
C PHE A 131 0.77 -19.47 -0.08
N GLU A 132 1.93 -20.04 0.25
CA GLU A 132 2.19 -21.49 0.28
C GLU A 132 2.12 -22.05 1.71
#